data_AF-A0AAF0J8A5-F1
#
_entry.id   AF-A0AAF0J8A5-F1
#
_cell.length_a   1.000
_cell.length_b   1.000
_cell.length_c   1.000
_cell.angle_alpha   90.00
_cell.angle_beta   90.00
_cell.angle_gamma   90.00
#
_symmetry.space_group_name_H-M   'P 1'
#
loop_
_entity.id
_entity.type
_entity.pdbx_description
1 polymer ?
#
loop_
_entity_poly.entity_id
_entity_poly.type
_entity_poly.pdbx_seq_one_letter_code
_entity_poly.pdbx_strand_id
1 'polypeptide(L)'
;MANAPDRFSLFILQPDERRIEVQEDMRIPNAATFIFNKEDHTLGNMLRHVVLTLPNVLFSGYKVPHPLEPRVLLKIQTDGTITPAEALQQACTKLIVGIGSLKQSWAKEVQLGGDGSAVPGSYAWPQYPAGAPAAAAPTLPTDAYAQDADRGALSGYDPEYALVLADNRDEFLARPTSDAQWRDASSLEPSTDGHILCGLDTPPDGRGGTWFGISRTGAFGVLTNYNEIIPRGLFRGPLRSRGPLVTSWLQESRTCSLESFLADVAKHKDEYGPFNLIVGQVAGEQVQVGYATNRGPDPCILPPDAPGEKTHALSNGLLSDPWPKVVTGKQLLEDALEKHRTDQDALVSALFSMLAQSNGPPKSRSDMRATICVEPLRLPSTPCGTKLSLRPFATQSWYGTRTATVCLITRESPPRAIYIERDMYCLRDGEPHSDLASERRYEFTLA
;
A
#
# COMPACT_ATOMS: atom_id res chain seq x y z
N MET A 1 -38.99 -35.51 7.82
CA MET A 1 -37.84 -34.63 7.52
C MET A 1 -37.23 -34.90 6.13
N ALA A 2 -37.96 -35.45 5.16
CA ALA A 2 -37.37 -35.88 3.88
C ALA A 2 -37.19 -34.77 2.82
N ASN A 3 -37.85 -33.61 2.99
CA ASN A 3 -37.84 -32.49 2.04
C ASN A 3 -37.22 -31.21 2.62
N ALA A 4 -36.46 -31.30 3.72
CA ALA A 4 -35.76 -30.15 4.26
C ALA A 4 -34.53 -29.87 3.37
N PRO A 5 -34.34 -28.64 2.87
CA PRO A 5 -33.16 -28.31 2.10
C PRO A 5 -31.90 -28.44 2.95
N ASP A 6 -30.79 -28.76 2.30
CA ASP A 6 -29.50 -28.90 2.98
C ASP A 6 -29.08 -27.59 3.64
N ARG A 7 -28.53 -27.65 4.85
CA ARG A 7 -28.18 -26.44 5.61
C ARG A 7 -27.13 -25.56 4.93
N PHE A 8 -26.23 -26.14 4.14
CA PHE A 8 -25.21 -25.38 3.42
C PHE A 8 -25.81 -24.53 2.29
N SER A 9 -27.01 -24.87 1.80
CA SER A 9 -27.73 -24.10 0.78
C SER A 9 -28.16 -22.71 1.26
N LEU A 10 -28.04 -22.43 2.57
CA LEU A 10 -28.31 -21.14 3.18
C LEU A 10 -27.22 -20.10 2.88
N PHE A 11 -25.97 -20.52 2.70
CA PHE A 11 -24.83 -19.60 2.54
C PHE A 11 -23.92 -19.92 1.34
N ILE A 12 -24.08 -21.10 0.70
CA ILE A 12 -23.33 -21.48 -0.52
C ILE A 12 -24.20 -21.20 -1.75
N LEU A 13 -23.63 -20.46 -2.71
CA LEU A 13 -24.25 -20.19 -4.01
C LEU A 13 -24.25 -21.45 -4.88
N GLN A 14 -25.35 -21.68 -5.59
CA GLN A 14 -25.41 -22.71 -6.63
C GLN A 14 -24.69 -22.26 -7.90
N PRO A 15 -24.26 -23.18 -8.80
CA PRO A 15 -23.46 -22.84 -9.98
C PRO A 15 -24.09 -21.81 -10.93
N ASP A 16 -25.42 -21.68 -10.93
CA ASP A 16 -26.21 -20.76 -11.75
C ASP A 16 -26.67 -19.50 -11.01
N GLU A 17 -26.38 -19.38 -9.71
CA GLU A 17 -26.84 -18.30 -8.84
C GLU A 17 -25.76 -17.21 -8.68
N ARG A 18 -26.10 -15.97 -9.04
CA ARG A 18 -25.20 -14.83 -8.82
C ARG A 18 -25.32 -14.32 -7.40
N ARG A 19 -24.22 -13.84 -6.80
CA ARG A 19 -24.26 -13.30 -5.43
C ARG A 19 -25.13 -12.04 -5.31
N ILE A 20 -25.10 -11.20 -6.34
CA ILE A 20 -25.87 -9.96 -6.40
C ILE A 20 -26.52 -9.87 -7.78
N GLU A 21 -27.82 -9.60 -7.80
CA GLU A 21 -28.57 -9.26 -9.00
C GLU A 21 -29.16 -7.85 -8.85
N VAL A 22 -29.24 -7.12 -9.95
CA VAL A 22 -29.74 -5.75 -9.96
C VAL A 22 -30.99 -5.68 -10.84
N GLN A 23 -32.06 -5.16 -10.27
CA GLN A 23 -33.31 -4.93 -10.98
C GLN A 23 -33.66 -3.45 -10.91
N GLU A 24 -33.50 -2.75 -12.03
CA GLU A 24 -33.90 -1.34 -12.15
C GLU A 24 -35.43 -1.20 -12.08
N ASP A 25 -35.91 -0.17 -11.38
CA ASP A 25 -37.33 0.11 -11.26
C ASP A 25 -37.78 1.07 -12.38
N MET A 26 -38.54 0.54 -13.34
CA MET A 26 -39.03 1.31 -14.49
C MET A 26 -40.16 2.29 -14.12
N ARG A 27 -40.73 2.22 -12.92
CA ARG A 27 -41.86 3.05 -12.47
C ARG A 27 -41.42 4.25 -11.64
N ILE A 28 -40.30 4.12 -10.93
CA ILE A 28 -39.76 5.16 -10.06
C ILE A 28 -38.41 5.61 -10.61
N PRO A 29 -38.22 6.89 -10.95
CA PRO A 29 -36.97 7.37 -11.49
C PRO A 29 -35.84 7.20 -10.45
N ASN A 30 -34.65 6.85 -10.95
CA ASN A 30 -33.44 6.67 -10.14
C ASN A 30 -33.63 5.70 -8.97
N ALA A 31 -34.35 4.60 -9.20
CA ALA A 31 -34.55 3.54 -8.22
C ALA A 31 -34.11 2.18 -8.77
N ALA A 32 -33.48 1.38 -7.90
CA ALA A 32 -33.11 0.00 -8.21
C ALA A 32 -33.31 -0.90 -6.99
N THR A 33 -33.57 -2.18 -7.25
CA THR A 33 -33.65 -3.24 -6.24
C THR A 33 -32.46 -4.17 -6.43
N PHE A 34 -31.65 -4.31 -5.39
CA PHE A 34 -30.51 -5.21 -5.31
C PHE A 34 -30.93 -6.48 -4.60
N ILE A 35 -30.73 -7.62 -5.24
CA ILE A 35 -31.05 -8.94 -4.69
C ILE A 35 -29.73 -9.58 -4.25
N PHE A 36 -29.56 -9.75 -2.95
CA PHE A 36 -28.43 -10.44 -2.35
C PHE A 36 -28.81 -11.88 -2.08
N ASN A 37 -28.26 -12.81 -2.87
CA ASN A 37 -28.49 -14.23 -2.68
C ASN A 37 -27.54 -14.77 -1.60
N LYS A 38 -28.02 -15.70 -0.79
CA LYS A 38 -27.32 -16.33 0.35
C LYS A 38 -26.96 -15.37 1.47
N GLU A 39 -27.72 -14.30 1.61
CA GLU A 39 -27.57 -13.28 2.65
C GLU A 39 -28.90 -13.12 3.40
N ASP A 40 -28.83 -12.59 4.63
CA ASP A 40 -29.98 -12.49 5.52
C ASP A 40 -30.18 -11.06 6.07
N HIS A 41 -31.03 -10.95 7.10
CA HIS A 41 -31.32 -9.68 7.76
C HIS A 41 -30.07 -8.97 8.31
N THR A 42 -28.98 -9.69 8.60
CA THR A 42 -27.71 -9.14 9.11
C THR A 42 -27.14 -8.14 8.12
N LEU A 43 -26.95 -8.55 6.86
CA LEU A 43 -26.44 -7.68 5.82
C LEU A 43 -27.50 -6.65 5.40
N GLY A 44 -28.75 -7.11 5.21
CA GLY A 44 -29.85 -6.26 4.74
C GLY A 44 -30.12 -5.06 5.62
N ASN A 45 -30.22 -5.26 6.94
CA ASN A 45 -30.48 -4.18 7.88
C ASN A 45 -29.31 -3.20 7.97
N MET A 46 -28.09 -3.73 7.98
CA MET A 46 -26.86 -2.95 8.10
C MET A 46 -26.68 -2.02 6.90
N LEU A 47 -26.82 -2.54 5.68
CA LEU A 47 -26.76 -1.75 4.45
C LEU A 47 -27.86 -0.71 4.40
N ARG A 48 -29.12 -1.09 4.69
CA ARG A 48 -30.25 -0.15 4.73
C ARG A 48 -29.97 1.04 5.65
N HIS A 49 -29.45 0.80 6.86
CA HIS A 49 -29.15 1.87 7.79
C HIS A 49 -28.08 2.82 7.28
N VAL A 50 -27.00 2.32 6.67
CA VAL A 50 -25.91 3.19 6.19
C VAL A 50 -26.27 3.90 4.90
N VAL A 51 -26.99 3.26 4.00
CA VAL A 51 -27.51 3.89 2.78
C VAL A 51 -28.42 5.07 3.12
N LEU A 52 -29.29 4.95 4.14
CA LEU A 52 -30.13 6.07 4.62
C LEU A 52 -29.34 7.25 5.21
N THR A 53 -28.05 7.08 5.53
CA THR A 53 -27.21 8.18 6.04
C THR A 53 -26.62 9.05 4.92
N LEU A 54 -26.77 8.65 3.65
CA LEU A 54 -26.26 9.41 2.51
C LEU A 54 -27.26 10.52 2.15
N PRO A 55 -26.80 11.78 1.97
CA PRO A 55 -27.69 12.93 1.78
C PRO A 55 -28.47 12.90 0.45
N ASN A 56 -27.93 12.19 -0.53
CA ASN A 56 -28.46 12.04 -1.89
C ASN A 56 -29.42 10.82 -2.04
N VAL A 57 -29.72 10.11 -0.94
CA VAL A 57 -30.64 8.97 -0.93
C VAL A 57 -32.00 9.43 -0.43
N LEU A 58 -33.03 9.25 -1.26
CA LEU A 58 -34.41 9.58 -0.92
C LEU A 58 -35.12 8.43 -0.19
N PHE A 59 -34.82 7.19 -0.57
CA PHE A 59 -35.43 6.01 0.04
C PHE A 59 -34.45 4.83 0.07
N SER A 60 -34.43 4.12 1.20
CA SER A 60 -33.83 2.79 1.28
C SER A 60 -34.61 1.89 2.21
N GLY A 61 -34.97 0.71 1.70
CA GLY A 61 -35.72 -0.30 2.43
C GLY A 61 -35.25 -1.69 2.02
N TYR A 62 -35.25 -2.63 2.96
CA TYR A 62 -34.93 -4.03 2.67
C TYR A 62 -36.07 -4.95 3.09
N LYS A 63 -36.18 -6.11 2.44
CA LYS A 63 -37.08 -7.18 2.86
C LYS A 63 -36.48 -8.55 2.52
N VAL A 64 -36.82 -9.54 3.33
CA VAL A 64 -36.64 -10.96 3.00
C VAL A 64 -38.00 -11.46 2.48
N PRO A 65 -38.11 -11.87 1.20
CA PRO A 65 -39.41 -12.22 0.60
C PRO A 65 -40.08 -13.40 1.30
N HIS A 66 -39.28 -14.39 1.70
CA HIS A 66 -39.75 -15.57 2.38
C HIS A 66 -38.66 -16.13 3.32
N PRO A 67 -38.97 -16.54 4.57
CA PRO A 67 -37.96 -17.03 5.53
C PRO A 67 -37.21 -18.29 5.10
N LEU A 68 -37.77 -19.08 4.18
CA LEU A 68 -37.13 -20.30 3.64
C LEU A 68 -36.21 -20.01 2.44
N GLU A 69 -36.22 -18.79 1.91
CA GLU A 69 -35.35 -18.38 0.81
C GLU A 69 -34.27 -17.43 1.36
N PRO A 70 -33.00 -17.84 1.40
CA PRO A 70 -31.91 -17.03 1.93
C PRO A 70 -31.53 -15.94 0.93
N ARG A 71 -32.41 -14.95 0.73
CA ARG A 71 -32.13 -13.78 -0.11
C ARG A 71 -32.72 -12.52 0.48
N VAL A 72 -32.02 -11.41 0.28
CA VAL A 72 -32.44 -10.09 0.72
C VAL A 72 -32.63 -9.17 -0.47
N LEU A 73 -33.75 -8.47 -0.52
CA LEU A 73 -34.01 -7.45 -1.53
C LEU A 73 -33.84 -6.09 -0.86
N LEU A 74 -32.84 -5.34 -1.29
CA LEU A 74 -32.58 -3.97 -0.87
C LEU A 74 -32.98 -3.01 -1.98
N LYS A 75 -34.00 -2.19 -1.74
CA LYS A 75 -34.45 -1.15 -2.66
C LYS A 75 -33.82 0.18 -2.27
N ILE A 76 -33.26 0.89 -3.25
CA ILE A 76 -32.62 2.20 -3.09
C ILE A 76 -33.20 3.14 -4.14
N GLN A 77 -33.52 4.36 -3.72
CA GLN A 77 -33.89 5.47 -4.60
C GLN A 77 -33.02 6.68 -4.25
N THR A 78 -32.45 7.31 -5.27
CA THR A 78 -31.65 8.52 -5.13
C THR A 78 -32.35 9.73 -5.75
N ASP A 79 -31.84 10.92 -5.47
CA ASP A 79 -32.29 12.19 -6.06
C ASP A 79 -31.84 12.39 -7.53
N GLY A 80 -31.05 11.45 -8.06
CA GLY A 80 -30.50 11.49 -9.42
C GLY A 80 -29.13 12.15 -9.53
N THR A 81 -28.58 12.70 -8.43
CA THR A 81 -27.19 13.21 -8.41
C THR A 81 -26.16 12.08 -8.51
N ILE A 82 -26.49 10.93 -7.93
CA ILE A 82 -25.75 9.68 -8.09
C ILE A 82 -26.72 8.53 -8.35
N THR A 83 -26.21 7.46 -8.97
CA THR A 83 -26.98 6.25 -9.22
C THR A 83 -27.23 5.44 -7.94
N PRO A 84 -28.30 4.62 -7.86
CA PRO A 84 -28.52 3.71 -6.74
C PRO A 84 -27.36 2.74 -6.48
N ALA A 85 -26.64 2.34 -7.53
CA ALA A 85 -25.47 1.46 -7.43
C ALA A 85 -24.29 2.18 -6.76
N GLU A 86 -24.01 3.43 -7.14
CA GLU A 86 -22.98 4.24 -6.49
C GLU A 86 -23.33 4.52 -5.02
N ALA A 87 -24.59 4.80 -4.72
CA ALA A 87 -25.04 4.98 -3.34
C ALA A 87 -24.80 3.72 -2.48
N LEU A 88 -25.07 2.54 -3.04
CA LEU A 88 -24.79 1.27 -2.38
C LEU A 88 -23.28 1.06 -2.17
N GLN A 89 -22.45 1.35 -3.18
CA GLN A 89 -21.01 1.22 -3.09
C GLN A 89 -20.41 2.14 -2.01
N GLN A 90 -20.82 3.42 -1.98
CA GLN A 90 -20.41 4.37 -0.94
C GLN A 90 -20.83 3.89 0.45
N ALA A 91 -22.04 3.35 0.60
CA ALA A 91 -22.52 2.81 1.86
C ALA A 91 -21.68 1.61 2.31
N CYS A 92 -21.35 0.68 1.41
CA CYS A 92 -20.47 -0.46 1.71
C CYS A 92 -19.08 -0.01 2.20
N THR A 93 -18.45 0.95 1.50
CA THR A 93 -17.15 1.50 1.90
C THR A 93 -17.21 2.13 3.29
N LYS A 94 -18.24 2.96 3.55
CA LYS A 94 -18.46 3.59 4.87
C LYS A 94 -18.66 2.55 5.98
N LEU A 95 -19.34 1.44 5.67
CA LEU A 95 -19.54 0.33 6.60
C LEU A 95 -18.26 -0.41 6.95
N ILE A 96 -17.46 -0.73 5.94
CA ILE A 96 -16.17 -1.42 6.12
C ILE A 96 -15.25 -0.57 6.99
N VAL A 97 -15.15 0.74 6.70
CA VAL A 97 -14.37 1.68 7.51
C VAL A 97 -14.90 1.74 8.94
N GLY A 98 -16.22 1.88 9.13
CA GLY A 98 -16.83 1.96 10.46
C GLY A 98 -16.61 0.71 11.32
N ILE A 99 -16.80 -0.48 10.76
CA ILE A 99 -16.53 -1.76 11.44
C ILE A 99 -15.03 -1.90 11.72
N GLY A 100 -14.17 -1.48 10.80
CA GLY A 100 -12.72 -1.45 10.99
C GLY A 100 -12.33 -0.60 12.21
N SER A 101 -12.85 0.62 12.31
CA SER A 101 -12.62 1.51 13.45
C SER A 101 -13.18 0.96 14.76
N LEU A 102 -14.37 0.33 14.73
CA LEU A 102 -14.95 -0.33 15.91
C LEU A 102 -14.09 -1.49 16.38
N LYS A 103 -13.62 -2.35 15.46
CA LYS A 103 -12.74 -3.47 15.77
C LYS A 103 -11.43 -3.00 16.43
N GLN A 104 -10.84 -1.94 15.91
CA GLN A 104 -9.63 -1.33 16.46
C GLN A 104 -9.87 -0.73 17.86
N SER A 105 -10.96 0.02 18.02
CA SER A 105 -11.34 0.64 19.30
C SER A 105 -11.63 -0.42 20.36
N TRP A 106 -12.37 -1.46 19.99
CA TRP A 106 -12.66 -2.61 20.86
C TRP A 106 -11.39 -3.35 21.28
N ALA A 107 -10.50 -3.66 20.32
CA ALA A 107 -9.24 -4.35 20.63
C ALA A 107 -8.38 -3.54 21.60
N LYS A 108 -8.34 -2.21 21.45
CA LYS A 108 -7.64 -1.29 22.34
C LYS A 108 -8.26 -1.27 23.75
N GLU A 109 -9.58 -1.13 23.85
CA GLU A 109 -10.28 -1.06 25.14
C GLU A 109 -10.22 -2.40 25.91
N VAL A 110 -10.34 -3.53 25.22
CA VAL A 110 -10.18 -4.85 25.84
C VAL A 110 -8.76 -5.06 26.39
N GLN A 111 -7.74 -4.48 25.75
CA GLN A 111 -6.36 -4.51 26.26
C GLN A 111 -6.13 -3.57 27.45
N LEU A 112 -6.89 -2.46 27.55
CA LEU A 112 -6.78 -1.49 28.64
C LEU A 112 -7.60 -1.88 29.88
N GLY A 113 -8.71 -2.60 29.71
CA GLY A 113 -9.57 -3.05 30.82
C GLY A 113 -9.07 -4.29 31.57
N GLY A 114 -7.94 -4.87 31.17
CA GLY A 114 -7.34 -6.05 31.80
C GLY A 114 -6.43 -5.70 32.98
N ASP A 115 -6.99 -5.22 34.09
CA ASP A 115 -6.26 -5.16 35.36
C ASP A 115 -6.01 -6.60 35.88
N GLY A 116 -4.74 -7.02 35.85
CA GLY A 116 -4.14 -7.73 36.97
C GLY A 116 -4.34 -9.24 37.17
N SER A 117 -4.96 -9.99 36.25
CA SER A 117 -4.87 -11.47 36.32
C SER A 117 -4.75 -12.10 34.93
N ALA A 118 -3.63 -12.79 34.72
CA ALA A 118 -3.38 -13.61 33.55
C ALA A 118 -4.55 -14.58 33.29
N VAL A 119 -5.13 -14.52 32.10
CA VAL A 119 -5.94 -15.61 31.55
C VAL A 119 -5.03 -16.39 30.60
N PRO A 120 -4.61 -17.61 30.93
CA PRO A 120 -3.83 -18.43 30.02
C PRO A 120 -4.80 -19.02 28.98
N GLY A 121 -4.68 -18.58 27.72
CA GLY A 121 -5.49 -19.12 26.64
C GLY A 121 -5.51 -18.23 25.41
N SER A 122 -4.53 -18.40 24.53
CA SER A 122 -4.63 -18.01 23.13
C SER A 122 -5.85 -18.72 22.51
N TYR A 123 -6.97 -18.03 22.34
CA TYR A 123 -8.03 -18.52 21.46
C TYR A 123 -7.65 -18.20 20.02
N ALA A 124 -6.89 -19.12 19.42
CA ALA A 124 -6.86 -19.27 17.98
C ALA A 124 -8.25 -19.74 17.52
N TRP A 125 -8.83 -19.02 16.55
CA TRP A 125 -10.00 -19.52 15.84
C TRP A 125 -9.64 -20.83 15.12
N PRO A 126 -10.47 -21.89 15.16
CA PRO A 126 -10.14 -23.13 14.47
C PRO A 126 -10.04 -22.89 12.96
N GLN A 127 -8.92 -23.27 12.36
CA GLN A 127 -8.82 -23.42 10.91
C GLN A 127 -9.74 -24.58 10.49
N TYR A 128 -10.61 -24.33 9.51
CA TYR A 128 -11.37 -25.38 8.85
C TYR A 128 -10.40 -26.30 8.08
N PRO A 129 -10.50 -27.63 8.20
CA PRO A 129 -9.66 -28.53 7.44
C PRO A 129 -10.05 -28.53 5.96
N ALA A 130 -9.06 -28.46 5.08
CA ALA A 130 -9.21 -28.64 3.64
C ALA A 130 -9.72 -30.06 3.34
N GLY A 131 -10.94 -30.16 2.81
CA GLY A 131 -11.50 -31.41 2.30
C GLY A 131 -11.03 -31.68 0.87
N ALA A 132 -10.12 -32.65 0.72
CA ALA A 132 -9.92 -33.64 -0.36
C ALA A 132 -9.94 -33.24 -1.87
N PRO A 133 -9.30 -34.04 -2.75
CA PRO A 133 -8.68 -33.58 -4.00
C PRO A 133 -9.66 -33.37 -5.16
N ALA A 134 -9.32 -32.40 -6.02
CA ALA A 134 -10.02 -32.10 -7.26
C ALA A 134 -9.94 -33.29 -8.25
N ALA A 135 -11.09 -33.85 -8.60
CA ALA A 135 -11.24 -34.67 -9.80
C ALA A 135 -11.47 -33.77 -11.02
N ALA A 136 -10.84 -34.16 -12.13
CA ALA A 136 -10.73 -33.49 -13.43
C ALA A 136 -11.93 -32.63 -13.86
N ALA A 137 -11.66 -31.36 -14.21
CA ALA A 137 -12.60 -30.47 -14.89
C ALA A 137 -12.56 -30.69 -16.42
N PRO A 138 -13.68 -30.56 -17.16
CA PRO A 138 -13.71 -30.75 -18.60
C PRO A 138 -13.19 -29.51 -19.34
N THR A 139 -12.44 -29.73 -20.42
CA THR A 139 -11.99 -28.73 -21.38
C THR A 139 -13.16 -28.18 -22.22
N LEU A 140 -13.34 -26.85 -22.20
CA LEU A 140 -14.23 -26.12 -23.12
C LEU A 140 -13.41 -25.47 -24.26
N PRO A 141 -14.02 -25.18 -25.42
CA PRO A 141 -13.31 -25.00 -26.68
C PRO A 141 -12.59 -23.65 -26.75
N THR A 142 -11.36 -23.71 -27.26
CA THR A 142 -10.63 -22.61 -27.89
C THR A 142 -11.49 -22.02 -29.03
N ASP A 143 -11.44 -20.70 -29.19
CA ASP A 143 -11.90 -19.90 -30.36
C ASP A 143 -13.05 -18.89 -30.15
N ALA A 144 -13.26 -18.35 -28.94
CA ALA A 144 -14.18 -17.22 -28.73
C ALA A 144 -13.53 -15.84 -28.48
N TYR A 145 -12.20 -15.73 -28.46
CA TYR A 145 -11.49 -14.47 -28.14
C TYR A 145 -10.76 -13.80 -29.30
N ALA A 146 -10.82 -14.37 -30.51
CA ALA A 146 -10.14 -13.83 -31.67
C ALA A 146 -11.08 -13.01 -32.56
N GLN A 147 -11.59 -11.87 -32.06
CA GLN A 147 -12.22 -10.86 -32.94
C GLN A 147 -12.42 -9.44 -32.38
N ASP A 148 -12.09 -9.15 -31.12
CA ASP A 148 -12.19 -7.79 -30.54
C ASP A 148 -10.82 -7.09 -30.37
N ALA A 149 -9.95 -7.19 -31.37
CA ALA A 149 -8.61 -6.60 -31.35
C ALA A 149 -8.56 -5.08 -31.63
N ASP A 150 -9.70 -4.37 -31.68
CA ASP A 150 -9.75 -2.99 -32.21
C ASP A 150 -10.53 -1.97 -31.35
N ARG A 151 -10.66 -2.23 -30.04
CA ARG A 151 -11.10 -1.21 -29.07
C ARG A 151 -10.19 -1.22 -27.85
N GLY A 152 -9.23 -0.29 -27.83
CA GLY A 152 -8.31 -0.06 -26.72
C GLY A 152 -9.03 0.14 -25.38
N ALA A 153 -8.36 -0.31 -24.32
CA ALA A 153 -8.71 -0.23 -22.89
C ALA A 153 -9.69 -1.29 -22.35
N LEU A 154 -9.25 -2.56 -22.30
CA LEU A 154 -9.84 -3.62 -21.46
C LEU A 154 -8.79 -4.41 -20.64
N SER A 155 -7.65 -3.81 -20.30
CA SER A 155 -6.83 -4.28 -19.19
C SER A 155 -6.69 -3.14 -18.18
N GLY A 156 -6.90 -3.42 -16.90
CA GLY A 156 -6.81 -2.45 -15.81
C GLY A 156 -5.40 -1.89 -15.58
N TYR A 157 -4.45 -2.15 -16.46
CA TYR A 157 -3.04 -1.79 -16.33
C TYR A 157 -2.70 -0.50 -17.07
N ASP A 158 -1.54 0.06 -16.78
CA ASP A 158 -0.91 1.10 -17.63
C ASP A 158 -0.32 0.41 -18.87
N PRO A 159 -0.54 0.94 -20.10
CA PRO A 159 -0.07 0.32 -21.34
C PRO A 159 1.44 0.51 -21.57
N GLU A 160 2.06 1.54 -21.00
CA GLU A 160 3.47 1.87 -21.23
C GLU A 160 4.37 1.30 -20.13
N TYR A 161 3.90 1.36 -18.88
CA TYR A 161 4.69 1.01 -17.70
C TYR A 161 4.13 -0.20 -16.94
N ALA A 162 5.01 -1.15 -16.63
CA ALA A 162 4.71 -2.26 -15.73
C ALA A 162 4.66 -1.75 -14.28
N LEU A 163 5.54 -0.81 -13.93
CA LEU A 163 5.63 -0.22 -12.60
C LEU A 163 6.22 1.20 -12.68
N VAL A 164 5.64 2.12 -11.90
CA VAL A 164 6.17 3.47 -11.67
C VAL A 164 6.30 3.69 -10.16
N LEU A 165 7.51 4.00 -9.70
CA LEU A 165 7.82 4.30 -8.31
C LEU A 165 8.39 5.72 -8.21
N ALA A 166 7.94 6.46 -7.20
CA ALA A 166 8.44 7.78 -6.84
C ALA A 166 8.55 7.85 -5.31
N ASP A 167 9.76 8.08 -4.79
CA ASP A 167 10.06 8.03 -3.35
C ASP A 167 10.89 9.23 -2.91
N ASN A 168 10.57 9.75 -1.72
CA ASN A 168 11.35 10.76 -1.03
C ASN A 168 11.97 10.16 0.22
N ARG A 169 13.26 10.38 0.38
CA ARG A 169 14.00 9.94 1.56
C ARG A 169 14.22 11.08 2.54
N ASP A 170 13.43 11.08 3.62
CA ASP A 170 13.58 12.04 4.72
C ASP A 170 14.57 11.55 5.78
N GLU A 171 15.67 12.28 6.01
CA GLU A 171 16.69 11.91 7.00
C GLU A 171 17.49 13.12 7.50
N PHE A 172 18.23 12.94 8.60
CA PHE A 172 19.28 13.85 9.01
C PHE A 172 20.32 14.04 7.90
N LEU A 173 20.55 15.29 7.49
CA LEU A 173 21.45 15.62 6.38
C LEU A 173 22.93 15.35 6.71
N ALA A 174 23.27 15.26 8.01
CA ALA A 174 24.60 14.88 8.47
C ALA A 174 24.82 13.36 8.48
N ARG A 175 23.79 12.54 8.17
CA ARG A 175 23.97 11.10 8.09
C ARG A 175 24.93 10.76 6.93
N PRO A 176 25.99 9.97 7.17
CA PRO A 176 26.81 9.43 6.11
C PRO A 176 25.97 8.52 5.20
N THR A 177 25.87 8.91 3.94
CA THR A 177 25.10 8.22 2.92
C THR A 177 25.94 8.25 1.65
N SER A 178 26.08 7.10 1.01
CA SER A 178 26.66 6.95 -0.31
C SER A 178 25.57 6.97 -1.38
N ASP A 179 25.89 7.60 -2.50
CA ASP A 179 24.99 7.75 -3.63
C ASP A 179 24.52 6.41 -4.20
N ALA A 180 23.38 6.44 -4.88
CA ALA A 180 22.94 5.32 -5.69
C ALA A 180 24.00 4.95 -6.73
N GLN A 181 24.35 3.67 -6.74
CA GLN A 181 25.31 3.09 -7.68
C GLN A 181 25.11 1.56 -7.73
N TRP A 182 25.67 0.93 -8.77
CA TRP A 182 25.68 -0.54 -8.87
C TRP A 182 26.56 -1.15 -7.78
N ARG A 183 26.02 -2.18 -7.14
CA ARG A 183 26.61 -2.88 -6.00
C ARG A 183 26.58 -4.38 -6.21
N ASP A 184 27.63 -5.03 -5.74
CA ASP A 184 27.70 -6.49 -5.68
C ASP A 184 26.53 -7.06 -4.84
N ALA A 185 26.00 -8.21 -5.28
CA ALA A 185 24.81 -8.80 -4.68
C ALA A 185 25.04 -9.29 -3.24
N SER A 186 26.28 -9.65 -2.88
CA SER A 186 26.57 -10.22 -1.56
C SER A 186 27.17 -9.19 -0.61
N SER A 187 28.15 -8.44 -1.09
CA SER A 187 28.92 -7.50 -0.26
C SER A 187 28.31 -6.09 -0.20
N LEU A 188 27.44 -5.72 -1.16
CA LEU A 188 26.93 -4.36 -1.36
C LEU A 188 28.03 -3.32 -1.65
N GLU A 189 29.26 -3.77 -1.91
CA GLU A 189 30.36 -2.91 -2.35
C GLU A 189 30.12 -2.45 -3.79
N PRO A 190 30.55 -1.22 -4.15
CA PRO A 190 30.44 -0.72 -5.50
C PRO A 190 31.05 -1.67 -6.53
N SER A 191 30.31 -1.99 -7.58
CA SER A 191 30.76 -2.88 -8.66
C SER A 191 30.09 -2.52 -9.98
N THR A 192 30.86 -2.42 -11.07
CA THR A 192 30.33 -2.15 -12.42
C THR A 192 29.42 -3.27 -12.90
N ASP A 193 29.74 -4.51 -12.54
CA ASP A 193 28.95 -5.71 -12.84
C ASP A 193 27.97 -6.03 -11.69
N GLY A 194 27.75 -5.05 -10.81
CA GLY A 194 26.85 -5.15 -9.68
C GLY A 194 25.42 -5.53 -10.09
N HIS A 195 24.74 -6.20 -9.16
CA HIS A 195 23.38 -6.68 -9.38
C HIS A 195 22.31 -5.79 -8.76
N ILE A 196 22.68 -5.02 -7.72
CA ILE A 196 21.76 -4.21 -6.94
C ILE A 196 22.11 -2.73 -7.17
N LEU A 197 21.12 -1.92 -7.54
CA LEU A 197 21.24 -0.47 -7.65
C LEU A 197 20.53 0.17 -6.46
N CYS A 198 21.31 0.79 -5.57
CA CYS A 198 20.77 1.52 -4.42
C CYS A 198 21.78 2.49 -3.82
N GLY A 199 21.29 3.53 -3.16
CA GLY A 199 22.07 4.32 -2.21
C GLY A 199 22.23 3.56 -0.90
N LEU A 200 23.27 3.86 -0.12
CA LEU A 200 23.54 3.14 1.13
C LEU A 200 23.87 4.10 2.27
N ASP A 201 23.10 4.00 3.36
CA ASP A 201 23.46 4.60 4.63
C ASP A 201 24.61 3.85 5.27
N THR A 202 25.66 4.58 5.65
CA THR A 202 26.88 4.04 6.27
C THR A 202 27.11 4.71 7.63
N PRO A 203 26.16 4.59 8.58
CA PRO A 203 26.32 5.19 9.88
C PRO A 203 27.57 4.62 10.58
N PRO A 204 28.24 5.39 11.46
CA PRO A 204 29.48 4.96 12.09
C PRO A 204 29.39 3.66 12.91
N ASP A 205 28.18 3.22 13.26
CA ASP A 205 27.93 1.96 13.97
C ASP A 205 27.79 0.73 13.05
N GLY A 206 27.99 0.89 11.74
CA GLY A 206 27.98 -0.18 10.73
C GLY A 206 26.60 -0.77 10.45
N ARG A 207 25.53 -0.30 11.11
CA ARG A 207 24.16 -0.82 10.96
C ARG A 207 23.40 -0.10 9.85
N GLY A 208 24.11 0.09 8.74
CA GLY A 208 23.63 0.73 7.53
C GLY A 208 22.56 -0.06 6.79
N GLY A 209 22.16 0.45 5.65
CA GLY A 209 21.18 -0.18 4.77
C GLY A 209 20.66 0.80 3.75
N THR A 210 19.63 0.41 3.01
CA THR A 210 19.04 1.26 1.99
C THR A 210 17.59 1.61 2.30
N TRP A 211 17.12 2.70 1.71
CA TRP A 211 15.73 3.15 1.75
C TRP A 211 14.99 2.80 0.46
N PHE A 212 15.71 2.72 -0.65
CA PHE A 212 15.18 2.42 -1.97
C PHE A 212 16.23 1.64 -2.76
N GLY A 213 15.85 0.55 -3.41
CA GLY A 213 16.73 -0.14 -4.35
C GLY A 213 16.00 -1.03 -5.33
N ILE A 214 16.70 -1.39 -6.41
CA ILE A 214 16.24 -2.31 -7.45
C ILE A 214 17.37 -3.25 -7.87
N SER A 215 17.06 -4.51 -8.18
CA SER A 215 18.00 -5.47 -8.74
C SER A 215 17.83 -5.63 -10.24
N ARG A 216 18.85 -6.16 -10.94
CA ARG A 216 18.71 -6.50 -12.38
C ARG A 216 17.67 -7.58 -12.65
N THR A 217 17.25 -8.35 -11.64
CA THR A 217 16.19 -9.35 -11.80
C THR A 217 14.80 -8.74 -11.60
N GLY A 218 14.68 -7.44 -11.31
CA GLY A 218 13.40 -6.78 -11.09
C GLY A 218 12.90 -6.83 -9.64
N ALA A 219 13.72 -7.28 -8.69
CA ALA A 219 13.39 -7.15 -7.27
C ALA A 219 13.55 -5.69 -6.85
N PHE A 220 12.59 -5.13 -6.13
CA PHE A 220 12.68 -3.76 -5.62
C PHE A 220 12.24 -3.68 -4.17
N GLY A 221 12.65 -2.63 -3.47
CA GLY A 221 12.13 -2.35 -2.15
C GLY A 221 12.25 -0.88 -1.77
N VAL A 222 11.29 -0.43 -0.95
CA VAL A 222 11.13 0.93 -0.45
C VAL A 222 10.82 0.87 1.04
N LEU A 223 11.46 1.72 1.83
CA LEU A 223 11.32 1.76 3.29
C LEU A 223 10.98 3.18 3.74
N THR A 224 9.87 3.32 4.46
CA THR A 224 9.50 4.59 5.11
C THR A 224 9.35 4.40 6.63
N ASN A 225 9.62 5.47 7.39
CA ASN A 225 9.38 5.48 8.83
C ASN A 225 7.87 5.42 9.10
N TYR A 226 7.43 4.81 10.21
CA TYR A 226 6.07 5.02 10.72
C TYR A 226 6.06 6.13 11.79
N ASN A 227 5.13 7.06 11.68
CA ASN A 227 5.02 8.24 12.53
C ASN A 227 4.25 7.90 13.81
N GLU A 228 5.00 7.66 14.88
CA GLU A 228 4.44 7.58 16.22
C GLU A 228 5.31 8.31 17.24
N ILE A 229 4.70 8.63 18.38
CA ILE A 229 5.42 9.06 19.58
C ILE A 229 5.68 7.78 20.38
N ILE A 230 6.93 7.35 20.42
CA ILE A 230 7.33 6.19 21.19
C ILE A 230 7.46 6.60 22.66
N PRO A 231 6.65 6.06 23.59
CA PRO A 231 6.81 6.30 25.02
C PRO A 231 8.14 5.72 25.50
N ARG A 232 8.84 6.42 26.40
CA ARG A 232 10.08 5.92 26.99
C ARG A 232 9.81 4.61 27.73
N GLY A 233 10.64 3.59 27.47
CA GLY A 233 10.59 2.30 28.19
C GLY A 233 9.74 1.20 27.54
N LEU A 234 9.14 1.44 26.36
CA LEU A 234 8.30 0.43 25.70
C LEU A 234 9.10 -0.75 25.11
N PHE A 235 10.37 -0.55 24.75
CA PHE A 235 11.18 -1.57 24.09
C PHE A 235 12.13 -2.27 25.05
N ARG A 236 12.13 -3.61 25.01
CA ARG A 236 13.00 -4.50 25.81
C ARG A 236 14.37 -4.70 25.15
N GLY A 237 15.10 -3.61 24.87
CA GLY A 237 16.47 -3.67 24.32
C GLY A 237 16.75 -2.73 23.14
N PRO A 238 17.96 -2.76 22.57
CA PRO A 238 18.31 -1.95 21.41
C PRO A 238 17.59 -2.47 20.15
N LEU A 239 16.86 -1.59 19.49
CA LEU A 239 16.15 -1.92 18.24
C LEU A 239 17.12 -2.17 17.07
N ARG A 240 16.72 -3.06 16.17
CA ARG A 240 17.43 -3.30 14.91
C ARG A 240 17.27 -2.11 13.96
N SER A 241 18.29 -1.88 13.12
CA SER A 241 18.19 -0.95 11.99
C SER A 241 17.23 -1.51 10.96
N ARG A 242 16.44 -0.64 10.31
CA ARG A 242 15.42 -1.04 9.33
C ARG A 242 15.95 -1.09 7.91
N GLY A 243 16.98 -0.31 7.59
CA GLY A 243 17.60 -0.30 6.26
C GLY A 243 18.02 -1.70 5.74
N PRO A 244 18.49 -2.62 6.61
CA PRO A 244 18.75 -4.00 6.22
C PRO A 244 17.55 -4.77 5.66
N LEU A 245 16.31 -4.40 5.96
CA LEU A 245 15.13 -5.09 5.41
C LEU A 245 15.11 -5.02 3.88
N VAL A 246 15.41 -3.85 3.31
CA VAL A 246 15.42 -3.68 1.86
C VAL A 246 16.63 -4.37 1.25
N THR A 247 17.82 -4.23 1.85
CA THR A 247 19.00 -4.92 1.31
C THR A 247 18.84 -6.43 1.36
N SER A 248 18.38 -7.00 2.49
CA SER A 248 18.14 -8.45 2.60
C SER A 248 17.20 -8.95 1.51
N TRP A 249 16.08 -8.26 1.25
CA TRP A 249 15.19 -8.63 0.15
C TRP A 249 15.92 -8.64 -1.21
N LEU A 250 16.64 -7.55 -1.54
CA LEU A 250 17.34 -7.42 -2.82
C LEU A 250 18.42 -8.52 -3.00
N GLN A 251 19.08 -8.93 -1.91
CA GLN A 251 20.12 -9.96 -1.93
C GLN A 251 19.53 -11.38 -2.02
N GLU A 252 18.40 -11.63 -1.37
CA GLU A 252 17.77 -12.95 -1.25
C GLU A 252 16.72 -13.22 -2.34
N SER A 253 16.25 -12.21 -3.07
CA SER A 253 15.17 -12.29 -4.06
C SER A 253 15.36 -13.37 -5.14
N ARG A 254 16.59 -13.79 -5.42
CA ARG A 254 16.89 -14.86 -6.39
C ARG A 254 16.63 -16.27 -5.84
N THR A 255 16.60 -16.43 -4.52
CA THR A 255 16.51 -17.74 -3.85
C THR A 255 15.33 -17.83 -2.88
N CYS A 256 14.75 -16.70 -2.50
CA CYS A 256 13.64 -16.58 -1.56
C CYS A 256 12.42 -15.97 -2.26
N SER A 257 11.25 -16.61 -2.08
CA SER A 257 9.99 -16.04 -2.59
C SER A 257 9.55 -14.85 -1.74
N LEU A 258 8.74 -13.97 -2.33
CA LEU A 258 8.20 -12.79 -1.65
C LEU A 258 7.39 -13.18 -0.40
N GLU A 259 6.58 -14.24 -0.48
CA GLU A 259 5.80 -14.77 0.64
C GLU A 259 6.70 -15.25 1.78
N SER A 260 7.76 -15.99 1.46
CA SER A 260 8.71 -16.50 2.45
C SER A 260 9.44 -15.36 3.15
N PHE A 261 9.87 -14.35 2.39
CA PHE A 261 10.51 -13.16 2.94
C PHE A 261 9.56 -12.39 3.87
N LEU A 262 8.31 -12.14 3.45
CA LEU A 262 7.31 -11.45 4.29
C LEU A 262 6.97 -12.24 5.56
N ALA A 263 6.93 -13.58 5.48
CA ALA A 263 6.73 -14.44 6.64
C ALA A 263 7.90 -14.38 7.64
N ASP A 264 9.13 -14.21 7.15
CA ASP A 264 10.29 -13.98 8.02
C ASP A 264 10.22 -12.60 8.69
N VAL A 265 9.91 -11.55 7.91
CA VAL A 265 9.68 -10.20 8.44
C VAL A 265 8.60 -10.24 9.53
N ALA A 266 7.51 -10.98 9.34
CA ALA A 266 6.44 -11.10 10.33
C ALA A 266 6.91 -11.62 11.69
N LYS A 267 7.86 -12.57 11.72
CA LYS A 267 8.41 -13.15 12.96
C LYS A 267 9.26 -12.14 13.74
N HIS A 268 9.95 -11.26 13.04
CA HIS A 268 10.95 -10.36 13.62
C HIS A 268 10.53 -8.89 13.63
N LYS A 269 9.32 -8.55 13.14
CA LYS A 269 8.88 -7.14 12.93
C LYS A 269 8.93 -6.27 14.18
N ASP A 270 8.76 -6.87 15.36
CA ASP A 270 8.77 -6.16 16.65
C ASP A 270 10.18 -5.87 17.21
N GLU A 271 11.23 -6.42 16.57
CA GLU A 271 12.63 -6.10 16.89
C GLU A 271 13.09 -4.77 16.29
N TYR A 272 12.31 -4.21 15.37
CA TYR A 272 12.59 -2.97 14.65
C TYR A 272 11.83 -1.79 15.25
N GLY A 273 12.36 -0.58 15.04
CA GLY A 273 11.56 0.63 15.21
C GLY A 273 10.37 0.67 14.25
N PRO A 274 9.41 1.59 14.44
CA PRO A 274 8.20 1.68 13.61
C PRO A 274 8.53 1.86 12.13
N PHE A 275 7.96 1.06 11.25
CA PHE A 275 8.30 1.09 9.82
C PHE A 275 7.13 0.74 8.90
N ASN A 276 7.26 1.15 7.64
CA ASN A 276 6.56 0.59 6.51
C ASN A 276 7.59 0.11 5.49
N LEU A 277 7.38 -1.09 4.96
CA LEU A 277 8.22 -1.72 3.97
C LEU A 277 7.33 -2.12 2.79
N ILE A 278 7.72 -1.67 1.60
CA ILE A 278 7.19 -2.17 0.33
C ILE A 278 8.32 -2.94 -0.34
N VAL A 279 8.06 -4.19 -0.71
CA VAL A 279 9.03 -5.03 -1.44
C VAL A 279 8.30 -5.73 -2.55
N GLY A 280 8.96 -5.95 -3.67
CA GLY A 280 8.29 -6.58 -4.80
C GLY A 280 9.25 -7.16 -5.81
N GLN A 281 8.64 -7.78 -6.80
CA GLN A 281 9.32 -8.47 -7.89
C GLN A 281 8.57 -8.19 -9.19
N VAL A 282 9.31 -7.71 -10.19
CA VAL A 282 8.83 -7.61 -11.57
C VAL A 282 9.37 -8.78 -12.36
N ALA A 283 8.50 -9.54 -13.00
CA ALA A 283 8.85 -10.69 -13.83
C ALA A 283 8.03 -10.65 -15.12
N GLY A 284 8.67 -10.21 -16.22
CA GLY A 284 7.96 -9.92 -17.46
C GLY A 284 6.89 -8.84 -17.24
N GLU A 285 5.63 -9.15 -17.59
CA GLU A 285 4.49 -8.25 -17.41
C GLU A 285 3.85 -8.31 -16.01
N GLN A 286 4.28 -9.25 -15.16
CA GLN A 286 3.72 -9.45 -13.83
C GLN A 286 4.51 -8.68 -12.79
N VAL A 287 3.78 -8.00 -11.90
CA VAL A 287 4.35 -7.30 -10.74
C VAL A 287 3.69 -7.87 -9.49
N GLN A 288 4.50 -8.36 -8.56
CA GLN A 288 4.06 -8.70 -7.22
C GLN A 288 4.58 -7.68 -6.23
N VAL A 289 3.70 -7.18 -5.37
CA VAL A 289 4.03 -6.18 -4.35
C VAL A 289 3.61 -6.69 -2.98
N GLY A 290 4.54 -6.68 -2.05
CA GLY A 290 4.36 -7.00 -0.65
C GLY A 290 4.39 -5.74 0.20
N TYR A 291 3.55 -5.70 1.23
CA TYR A 291 3.55 -4.67 2.26
C TYR A 291 3.77 -5.29 3.62
N ALA A 292 4.69 -4.71 4.39
CA ALA A 292 4.96 -5.08 5.77
C ALA A 292 5.07 -3.85 6.66
N THR A 293 4.50 -3.95 7.86
CA THR A 293 4.66 -2.96 8.94
C THR A 293 4.56 -3.66 10.29
N ASN A 294 5.17 -3.07 11.31
CA ASN A 294 4.98 -3.49 12.71
C ASN A 294 3.93 -2.64 13.44
N ARG A 295 3.14 -1.84 12.74
CA ARG A 295 2.05 -1.01 13.30
C ARG A 295 0.67 -1.28 12.69
N GLY A 296 0.58 -2.31 11.86
CA GLY A 296 -0.64 -2.72 11.17
C GLY A 296 -0.83 -4.24 11.18
N PRO A 297 -1.67 -4.75 10.26
CA PRO A 297 -1.83 -6.19 10.03
C PRO A 297 -0.50 -6.90 9.75
N ASP A 298 -0.53 -8.23 9.78
CA ASP A 298 0.63 -9.02 9.38
C ASP A 298 1.01 -8.76 7.92
N PRO A 299 2.32 -8.87 7.59
CA PRO A 299 2.82 -8.71 6.24
C PRO A 299 1.99 -9.51 5.22
N CYS A 300 1.68 -8.89 4.08
CA CYS A 300 0.87 -9.50 3.04
C CYS A 300 1.36 -9.13 1.64
N ILE A 301 1.03 -9.96 0.66
CA ILE A 301 1.06 -9.57 -0.75
C ILE A 301 -0.19 -8.76 -1.02
N LEU A 302 -0.03 -7.59 -1.61
CA LEU A 302 -1.13 -6.76 -2.05
C LEU A 302 -1.85 -7.48 -3.18
N PRO A 303 -3.19 -7.58 -3.13
CA PRO A 303 -3.95 -8.18 -4.22
C PRO A 303 -3.69 -7.39 -5.51
N PRO A 304 -3.78 -8.04 -6.68
CA PRO A 304 -3.82 -7.31 -7.94
C PRO A 304 -4.93 -6.26 -7.87
N ASP A 305 -4.64 -5.05 -8.34
CA ASP A 305 -5.57 -3.93 -8.29
C ASP A 305 -6.93 -4.31 -8.90
N ALA A 306 -8.01 -4.00 -8.18
CA ALA A 306 -9.34 -4.06 -8.76
C ALA A 306 -9.42 -3.07 -9.95
N PRO A 307 -10.25 -3.31 -10.98
CA PRO A 307 -10.41 -2.37 -12.09
C PRO A 307 -10.72 -0.95 -11.59
N GLY A 308 -9.76 -0.03 -11.71
CA GLY A 308 -9.89 1.37 -11.31
C GLY A 308 -9.00 1.84 -10.14
N GLU A 309 -8.39 0.94 -9.37
CA GLU A 309 -7.51 1.33 -8.25
C GLU A 309 -6.03 1.16 -8.63
N LYS A 310 -5.54 1.97 -9.57
CA LYS A 310 -4.22 1.77 -10.21
C LYS A 310 -3.03 2.41 -9.49
N THR A 311 -3.29 3.18 -8.43
CA THR A 311 -2.27 4.03 -7.81
C THR A 311 -2.34 3.95 -6.29
N HIS A 312 -1.20 3.61 -5.71
CA HIS A 312 -0.99 3.52 -4.27
C HIS A 312 -0.04 4.62 -3.83
N ALA A 313 -0.34 5.25 -2.69
CA ALA A 313 0.53 6.24 -2.08
C ALA A 313 0.70 5.89 -0.61
N LEU A 314 1.94 5.93 -0.14
CA LEU A 314 2.30 5.59 1.23
C LEU A 314 3.09 6.75 1.83
N SER A 315 2.82 7.03 3.10
CA SER A 315 3.66 7.92 3.89
C SER A 315 4.01 7.26 5.22
N ASN A 316 4.12 8.04 6.30
CA ASN A 316 4.50 7.57 7.61
C ASN A 316 3.29 7.07 8.42
N GLY A 317 2.22 6.63 7.76
CA GLY A 317 1.04 6.01 8.37
C GLY A 317 0.87 4.58 7.84
N LEU A 318 -0.30 3.99 8.08
CA LEU A 318 -0.69 2.76 7.37
C LEU A 318 -0.93 3.06 5.88
N LEU A 319 -0.83 2.04 5.03
CA LEU A 319 -1.12 2.17 3.59
C LEU A 319 -2.54 2.73 3.32
N SER A 320 -3.49 2.46 4.23
CA SER A 320 -4.87 2.94 4.16
C SER A 320 -5.09 4.35 4.73
N ASP A 321 -4.07 5.00 5.31
CA ASP A 321 -4.25 6.28 5.99
C ASP A 321 -4.35 7.45 4.98
N PRO A 322 -5.47 8.19 4.95
CA PRO A 322 -5.69 9.25 3.97
C PRO A 322 -5.05 10.58 4.41
N TRP A 323 -3.73 10.59 4.60
CA TRP A 323 -3.04 11.84 4.94
C TRP A 323 -3.17 12.84 3.79
N PRO A 324 -3.28 14.15 4.05
CA PRO A 324 -3.45 15.14 2.99
C PRO A 324 -2.43 14.99 1.85
N LYS A 325 -1.14 14.78 2.18
CA LYS A 325 -0.10 14.57 1.18
C LYS A 325 -0.20 13.25 0.42
N VAL A 326 -0.79 12.21 1.01
CA VAL A 326 -1.03 10.91 0.36
C VAL A 326 -2.12 11.08 -0.70
N VAL A 327 -3.21 11.77 -0.36
CA VAL A 327 -4.30 12.09 -1.29
C VAL A 327 -3.79 12.99 -2.43
N THR A 328 -3.09 14.08 -2.08
CA THR A 328 -2.50 14.99 -3.08
C THR A 328 -1.46 14.28 -3.96
N GLY A 329 -0.56 13.49 -3.37
CA GLY A 329 0.46 12.77 -4.12
C GLY A 329 -0.13 11.75 -5.08
N LYS A 330 -1.18 11.01 -4.67
CA LYS A 330 -1.91 10.09 -5.54
C LYS A 330 -2.51 10.83 -6.74
N GLN A 331 -3.19 11.94 -6.53
CA GLN A 331 -3.76 12.74 -7.61
C GLN A 331 -2.68 13.27 -8.58
N LEU A 332 -1.56 13.79 -8.05
CA LEU A 332 -0.48 14.31 -8.88
C LEU A 332 0.20 13.22 -9.72
N LEU A 333 0.33 12.00 -9.18
CA LEU A 333 0.85 10.84 -9.91
C LEU A 333 -0.11 10.42 -11.03
N GLU A 334 -1.41 10.32 -10.75
CA GLU A 334 -2.44 10.00 -11.74
C GLU A 334 -2.47 11.05 -12.86
N ASP A 335 -2.45 12.34 -12.53
CA ASP A 335 -2.36 13.45 -13.48
C ASP A 335 -1.10 13.38 -14.36
N ALA A 336 0.04 13.05 -13.77
CA ALA A 336 1.32 12.95 -14.49
C ALA A 336 1.30 11.80 -15.49
N LEU A 337 0.75 10.65 -15.10
CA LEU A 337 0.58 9.50 -15.99
C LEU A 337 -0.42 9.82 -17.11
N GLU A 338 -1.55 10.45 -16.81
CA GLU A 338 -2.54 10.80 -17.83
C GLU A 338 -1.96 11.75 -18.89
N LYS A 339 -1.20 12.76 -18.47
CA LYS A 339 -0.68 13.81 -19.37
C LYS A 339 0.60 13.42 -20.10
N HIS A 340 1.47 12.61 -19.48
CA HIS A 340 2.85 12.46 -19.92
C HIS A 340 3.30 11.00 -20.14
N ARG A 341 2.41 9.98 -20.04
CA ARG A 341 2.84 8.57 -20.16
C ARG A 341 3.67 8.22 -21.41
N THR A 342 3.41 8.88 -22.54
CA THR A 342 4.11 8.62 -23.81
C THR A 342 5.39 9.44 -23.98
N ASP A 343 5.66 10.38 -23.07
CA ASP A 343 6.85 11.22 -23.05
C ASP A 343 7.59 10.97 -21.72
N GLN A 344 8.56 10.05 -21.77
CA GLN A 344 9.30 9.60 -20.60
C GLN A 344 9.97 10.77 -19.85
N ASP A 345 10.58 11.71 -20.55
CA ASP A 345 11.31 12.81 -19.90
C ASP A 345 10.33 13.84 -19.30
N ALA A 346 9.19 14.09 -19.95
CA ALA A 346 8.12 14.90 -19.37
C ALA A 346 7.51 14.22 -18.13
N LEU A 347 7.29 12.90 -18.16
CA LEU A 347 6.80 12.14 -17.02
C LEU A 347 7.79 12.20 -15.85
N VAL A 348 9.07 11.95 -16.10
CA VAL A 348 10.14 12.07 -15.08
C VAL A 348 10.13 13.48 -14.47
N SER A 349 10.04 14.52 -15.29
CA SER A 349 9.97 15.91 -14.84
C SER A 349 8.75 16.18 -13.95
N ALA A 350 7.58 15.67 -14.34
CA ALA A 350 6.35 15.78 -13.57
C ALA A 350 6.43 15.05 -12.21
N LEU A 351 7.00 13.84 -12.19
CA LEU A 351 7.19 13.05 -10.96
C LEU A 351 8.15 13.73 -9.98
N PHE A 352 9.27 14.29 -10.46
CA PHE A 352 10.14 15.08 -9.59
C PHE A 352 9.47 16.39 -9.12
N SER A 353 8.64 17.01 -9.95
CA SER A 353 7.86 18.20 -9.55
C SER A 353 6.83 17.87 -8.47
N MET A 354 6.24 16.67 -8.52
CA MET A 354 5.38 16.12 -7.45
C MET A 354 6.19 15.88 -6.17
N LEU A 355 7.34 15.21 -6.27
CA LEU A 355 8.21 14.93 -5.11
C LEU A 355 8.79 16.19 -4.47
N ALA A 356 8.91 17.29 -5.21
CA ALA A 356 9.37 18.59 -4.73
C ALA A 356 8.26 19.45 -4.08
N GLN A 357 7.01 19.00 -4.03
CA GLN A 357 5.92 19.77 -3.43
C GLN A 357 6.15 20.03 -1.93
N SER A 358 6.33 21.30 -1.58
CA SER A 358 6.53 21.77 -0.22
C SER A 358 5.50 22.85 0.15
N ASN A 359 5.10 22.87 1.42
CA ASN A 359 4.30 23.94 2.02
C ASN A 359 5.15 24.86 2.92
N GLY A 360 6.47 24.90 2.69
CA GLY A 360 7.46 25.52 3.56
C GLY A 360 7.92 24.60 4.70
N PRO A 361 8.90 25.05 5.52
CA PRO A 361 9.43 24.28 6.64
C PRO A 361 8.34 23.93 7.65
N PRO A 362 8.11 22.63 7.94
CA PRO A 362 7.13 22.18 8.92
C PRO A 362 7.39 22.78 10.31
N LYS A 363 6.37 23.42 10.90
CA LYS A 363 6.44 23.99 12.26
C LYS A 363 5.90 23.02 13.31
N SER A 364 5.05 22.10 12.87
CA SER A 364 4.41 21.09 13.72
C SER A 364 4.47 19.69 13.09
N ARG A 365 4.23 18.66 13.91
CA ARG A 365 4.06 17.29 13.40
C ARG A 365 2.82 17.13 12.50
N SER A 366 1.83 18.01 12.64
CA SER A 366 0.64 17.98 11.79
C SER A 366 0.98 18.44 10.38
N ASP A 367 1.86 19.44 10.25
CA ASP A 367 2.30 19.98 8.96
C ASP A 367 3.01 18.90 8.12
N MET A 368 3.75 18.00 8.79
CA MET A 368 4.39 16.83 8.16
C MET A 368 3.41 15.90 7.42
N ARG A 369 2.12 15.93 7.76
CA ARG A 369 1.07 15.14 7.07
C ARG A 369 0.62 15.77 5.75
N ALA A 370 0.93 17.04 5.52
CA ALA A 370 0.54 17.78 4.32
C ALA A 370 1.72 18.08 3.38
N THR A 371 2.96 17.84 3.81
CA THR A 371 4.18 18.19 3.07
C THR A 371 4.86 16.95 2.47
N ILE A 372 5.04 16.92 1.14
CA ILE A 372 5.72 15.82 0.40
C ILE A 372 7.24 15.99 0.48
N CYS A 373 7.75 17.17 0.16
CA CYS A 373 9.16 17.55 0.32
C CYS A 373 9.37 18.30 1.62
N VAL A 374 10.05 17.68 2.57
CA VAL A 374 10.37 18.26 3.87
C VAL A 374 11.57 19.19 3.71
N GLU A 375 11.31 20.49 3.68
CA GLU A 375 12.37 21.50 3.74
C GLU A 375 13.20 21.39 5.03
N PRO A 376 14.49 21.77 5.00
CA PRO A 376 15.39 21.63 6.14
C PRO A 376 14.85 22.28 7.41
N LEU A 377 14.75 21.48 8.47
CA LEU A 377 14.42 21.94 9.82
C LEU A 377 15.39 21.39 10.85
N ARG A 378 15.53 22.09 11.98
CA ARG A 378 16.34 21.64 13.11
C ARG A 378 15.54 20.67 13.98
N LEU A 379 16.04 19.45 14.13
CA LEU A 379 15.48 18.45 15.04
C LEU A 379 16.50 18.02 16.11
N PRO A 380 16.03 17.68 17.32
CA PRO A 380 16.87 17.08 18.36
C PRO A 380 17.59 15.82 17.86
N SER A 381 18.90 15.76 18.02
CA SER A 381 19.76 14.73 17.45
C SER A 381 20.77 14.18 18.44
N THR A 382 21.36 13.03 18.10
CA THR A 382 22.58 12.56 18.76
C THR A 382 23.72 13.56 18.55
N PRO A 383 24.78 13.55 19.37
CA PRO A 383 25.90 14.49 19.21
C PRO A 383 26.56 14.48 17.83
N CYS A 384 26.56 13.31 17.15
CA CYS A 384 27.04 13.18 15.77
C CYS A 384 26.04 13.66 14.70
N GLY A 385 24.83 14.06 15.09
CA GLY A 385 23.84 14.66 14.20
C GLY A 385 23.11 13.69 13.26
N THR A 386 23.25 12.38 13.43
CA THR A 386 22.81 11.36 12.45
C THR A 386 21.52 10.62 12.80
N LYS A 387 21.01 10.79 14.03
CA LYS A 387 19.83 10.11 14.58
C LYS A 387 19.05 11.02 15.51
N LEU A 388 17.73 10.80 15.61
CA LEU A 388 16.86 11.52 16.52
C LEU A 388 17.25 11.21 17.97
N SER A 389 17.33 12.24 18.82
CA SER A 389 17.59 12.08 20.25
C SER A 389 16.49 12.74 21.07
N LEU A 390 15.84 11.94 21.92
CA LEU A 390 14.82 12.42 22.85
C LEU A 390 15.40 12.74 24.23
N ARG A 391 16.73 12.84 24.36
CA ARG A 391 17.38 13.21 25.63
C ARG A 391 17.16 14.70 25.93
N PRO A 392 17.01 15.09 27.21
CA PRO A 392 17.05 16.51 27.58
C PRO A 392 18.36 17.14 27.08
N PHE A 393 18.29 18.38 26.56
CA PHE A 393 19.43 19.12 26.03
C PHE A 393 20.18 18.41 24.88
N ALA A 394 19.47 17.60 24.09
CA ALA A 394 20.02 17.04 22.86
C ALA A 394 20.52 18.15 21.92
N THR A 395 21.61 17.88 21.21
CA THR A 395 22.08 18.73 20.12
C THR A 395 21.00 18.84 19.04
N GLN A 396 21.09 19.83 18.17
CA GLN A 396 20.19 19.95 17.02
C GLN A 396 20.94 19.76 15.72
N SER A 397 20.39 18.97 14.82
CA SER A 397 20.93 18.75 13.47
C SER A 397 19.85 19.02 12.42
N TRP A 398 20.28 19.25 11.19
CA TRP A 398 19.40 19.46 10.06
C TRP A 398 18.77 18.13 9.62
N TYR A 399 17.44 18.13 9.49
CA TYR A 399 16.62 17.05 8.97
C TYR A 399 15.80 17.57 7.79
N GLY A 400 15.62 16.77 6.76
CA GLY A 400 14.78 17.11 5.61
C GLY A 400 14.77 15.99 4.58
N THR A 401 14.09 16.22 3.46
CA THR A 401 14.16 15.33 2.30
C THR A 401 15.57 15.43 1.72
N ARG A 402 16.34 14.34 1.81
CA ARG A 402 17.73 14.32 1.33
C ARG A 402 17.78 14.00 -0.17
N THR A 403 17.08 12.96 -0.58
CA THR A 403 17.06 12.46 -1.97
C THR A 403 15.64 12.19 -2.41
N ALA A 404 15.43 12.33 -3.72
CA ALA A 404 14.21 11.93 -4.42
C ALA A 404 14.59 10.90 -5.49
N THR A 405 13.85 9.80 -5.57
CA THR A 405 14.11 8.71 -6.51
C THR A 405 12.85 8.45 -7.34
N VAL A 406 13.02 8.40 -8.67
CA VAL A 406 12.02 7.95 -9.62
C VAL A 406 12.53 6.69 -10.29
N CYS A 407 11.72 5.63 -10.30
CA CYS A 407 12.02 4.39 -11.02
C CYS A 407 10.85 4.00 -11.91
N LEU A 408 11.11 3.91 -13.22
CA LEU A 408 10.14 3.50 -14.23
C LEU A 408 10.55 2.14 -14.76
N ILE A 409 9.60 1.21 -14.89
CA ILE A 409 9.80 -0.08 -15.55
C ILE A 409 8.80 -0.18 -16.70
N THR A 410 9.30 -0.23 -17.93
CA THR A 410 8.47 -0.30 -19.14
C THR A 410 7.83 -1.68 -19.31
N ARG A 411 6.75 -1.75 -20.10
CA ARG A 411 6.13 -3.02 -20.53
C ARG A 411 6.78 -3.65 -21.76
N GLU A 412 7.90 -3.10 -22.24
CA GLU A 412 8.66 -3.71 -23.33
C GLU A 412 9.09 -5.14 -22.95
N SER A 413 9.32 -5.99 -23.94
CA SER A 413 9.86 -7.33 -23.74
C SER A 413 11.22 -7.42 -24.43
N PRO A 414 12.35 -7.45 -23.70
CA PRO A 414 12.46 -7.47 -22.23
C PRO A 414 12.18 -6.11 -21.56
N PRO A 415 11.69 -6.07 -20.30
CA PRO A 415 11.38 -4.82 -19.60
C PRO A 415 12.62 -3.93 -19.41
N ARG A 416 12.48 -2.63 -19.65
CA ARG A 416 13.53 -1.64 -19.41
C ARG A 416 13.25 -0.87 -18.13
N ALA A 417 14.24 -0.78 -17.25
CA ALA A 417 14.22 0.01 -16.04
C ALA A 417 14.99 1.32 -16.24
N ILE A 418 14.38 2.43 -15.83
CA ILE A 418 15.00 3.76 -15.71
C ILE A 418 14.97 4.15 -14.24
N TYR A 419 16.13 4.27 -13.61
CA TYR A 419 16.29 4.72 -12.23
C TYR A 419 16.96 6.09 -12.23
N ILE A 420 16.33 7.07 -11.61
CA ILE A 420 16.84 8.44 -11.51
C ILE A 420 16.77 8.86 -10.04
N GLU A 421 17.89 9.31 -9.50
CA GLU A 421 17.96 9.88 -8.16
C GLU A 421 18.55 11.30 -8.22
N ARG A 422 17.91 12.23 -7.51
CA ARG A 422 18.34 13.61 -7.35
C ARG A 422 18.53 13.92 -5.88
N ASP A 423 19.50 14.78 -5.57
CA ASP A 423 19.61 15.34 -4.23
C ASP A 423 18.63 16.50 -4.09
N MET A 424 17.86 16.48 -3.01
CA MET A 424 16.93 17.56 -2.68
C MET A 424 17.65 18.59 -1.81
N TYR A 425 18.25 18.11 -0.71
CA TYR A 425 19.05 18.93 0.20
C TYR A 425 20.31 18.20 0.66
N CYS A 426 21.44 18.89 0.64
CA CYS A 426 22.74 18.43 1.15
C CYS A 426 23.32 19.43 2.16
N LEU A 427 24.29 19.02 2.98
CA LEU A 427 25.04 19.97 3.83
C LEU A 427 26.28 20.45 3.09
N ARG A 428 26.46 21.77 3.04
CA ARG A 428 27.72 22.43 2.65
C ARG A 428 28.07 23.41 3.77
N ASP A 429 29.29 23.29 4.30
CA ASP A 429 29.77 24.09 5.44
C ASP A 429 28.83 24.08 6.66
N GLY A 430 28.16 22.95 6.91
CA GLY A 430 27.23 22.77 8.04
C GLY A 430 25.82 23.33 7.83
N GLU A 431 25.55 23.95 6.69
CA GLU A 431 24.26 24.55 6.35
C GLU A 431 23.60 23.81 5.16
N PRO A 432 22.26 23.70 5.15
CA PRO A 432 21.55 22.98 4.11
C PRO A 432 21.49 23.79 2.82
N HIS A 433 21.76 23.14 1.71
CA HIS A 433 21.70 23.70 0.36
C HIS A 433 20.82 22.82 -0.51
N SER A 434 19.96 23.44 -1.31
CA SER A 434 19.20 22.72 -2.34
C SER A 434 20.13 22.32 -3.48
N ASP A 435 20.05 21.09 -3.94
CA ASP A 435 20.90 20.58 -5.04
C ASP A 435 20.07 19.93 -6.15
N LEU A 436 19.00 20.63 -6.55
CA LEU A 436 18.02 20.13 -7.54
C LEU A 436 18.61 19.86 -8.93
N ALA A 437 19.85 20.27 -9.18
CA ALA A 437 20.57 20.02 -10.42
C ALA A 437 21.37 18.71 -10.38
N SER A 438 21.59 18.10 -9.22
CA SER A 438 22.25 16.81 -9.15
C SER A 438 21.33 15.72 -9.69
N GLU A 439 21.85 14.88 -10.58
CA GLU A 439 21.09 13.79 -11.16
C GLU A 439 22.01 12.59 -11.41
N ARG A 440 21.56 11.43 -10.92
CA ARG A 440 22.18 10.13 -11.18
C ARG A 440 21.15 9.29 -11.91
N ARG A 441 21.40 9.01 -13.19
CA ARG A 441 20.49 8.28 -14.08
C ARG A 441 21.12 6.96 -14.52
N TYR A 442 20.38 5.88 -14.33
CA TYR A 442 20.75 4.52 -14.71
C TYR A 442 19.63 3.92 -15.56
N GLU A 443 20.01 3.37 -16.71
CA GLU A 443 19.08 2.70 -17.61
C GLU A 443 19.60 1.30 -17.89
N PHE A 444 18.75 0.29 -17.74
CA PHE A 444 19.14 -1.10 -17.90
C PHE A 444 17.93 -1.98 -18.22
N THR A 445 18.19 -3.11 -18.85
CA THR A 445 17.18 -4.14 -19.10
C THR A 445 17.10 -5.09 -17.92
N LEU A 446 15.87 -5.46 -17.52
CA LEU A 446 15.64 -6.50 -16.52
C LEU A 446 15.88 -7.88 -17.14
N ALA A 447 16.57 -8.73 -16.39
CA ALA A 447 16.99 -10.07 -16.81
C ALA A 447 15.87 -11.11 -16.74
#